data_AF-A0A2V8T3J9-F1
#
_entry.id   AF-A0A2V8T3J9-F1
#
_cell.length_a   1.000
_cell.length_b   1.000
_cell.length_c   1.000
_cell.angle_alpha   90.00
_cell.angle_beta   90.00
_cell.angle_gamma   90.00
#
_symmetry.space_group_name_H-M   'P 1'
#
loop_
_entity.id
_entity.type
_entity.pdbx_description
1 polymer ?
#
loop_
_entity_poly.entity_id
_entity_poly.type
_entity_poly.pdbx_seq_one_letter_code
_entity_poly.pdbx_strand_id
1 'polypeptide(L)'
;MDSSGRPLNAMDLHEAYLSRRIRDVLPVEGVPPPRDGKRIESLPERGIDFYANLAFSTRSDLAHLQAPLTMTDRERMFVRYDDPRGGNFKHMKFALATRRIADLYPAVAQVDAQIEKIDGETVLVDFSTRGSLPHFLAYQVRLDRGAWRRCGPRVEWAVPAGVHLLEVSAVNAAGVVGPVFGLRATRSS
;
A
#
# COMPACT_ATOMS: atom_id res chain seq x y z
N MET A 1 -23.64 6.72 3.76
CA MET A 1 -23.83 5.91 4.99
C MET A 1 -23.83 4.44 4.58
N ASP A 2 -23.55 3.52 5.50
CA ASP A 2 -23.87 2.10 5.26
C ASP A 2 -25.37 1.84 5.44
N SER A 3 -25.80 0.59 5.19
CA SER A 3 -27.19 0.16 5.33
C SER A 3 -27.75 0.30 6.75
N SER A 4 -26.91 0.53 7.76
CA SER A 4 -27.32 0.79 9.15
C SER A 4 -27.51 2.28 9.47
N GLY A 5 -27.26 3.18 8.51
CA GLY A 5 -27.32 4.62 8.72
C GLY A 5 -26.08 5.20 9.39
N ARG A 6 -24.99 4.43 9.51
CA ARG A 6 -23.72 4.94 10.05
C ARG A 6 -23.02 5.82 9.00
N PRO A 7 -22.56 7.04 9.35
CA PRO A 7 -21.69 7.82 8.50
C PRO A 7 -20.40 7.05 8.17
N LEU A 8 -20.02 7.03 6.90
CA LEU A 8 -18.81 6.38 6.43
C LEU A 8 -17.71 7.41 6.26
N ASN A 9 -16.54 7.14 6.81
CA ASN A 9 -15.36 7.96 6.54
C ASN A 9 -14.73 7.59 5.19
N ALA A 10 -13.69 8.32 4.77
CA ALA A 10 -13.02 8.07 3.48
C ALA A 10 -12.47 6.64 3.34
N MET A 11 -12.06 6.00 4.45
CA MET A 11 -11.55 4.64 4.46
C MET A 11 -12.66 3.61 4.33
N ASP A 12 -13.78 3.77 5.06
CA ASP A 12 -14.97 2.93 4.92
C ASP A 12 -15.44 2.90 3.44
N LEU A 13 -15.41 4.07 2.77
CA LEU A 13 -15.74 4.20 1.35
C LEU A 13 -14.74 3.48 0.44
N HIS A 14 -13.44 3.59 0.74
CA HIS A 14 -12.39 2.89 0.00
C HIS A 14 -12.50 1.36 0.12
N GLU A 15 -12.73 0.85 1.33
CA GLU A 15 -12.94 -0.58 1.56
C GLU A 15 -14.21 -1.10 0.87
N ALA A 16 -15.30 -0.32 0.90
CA ALA A 16 -16.51 -0.65 0.16
C ALA A 16 -16.24 -0.74 -1.35
N TYR A 17 -15.43 0.17 -1.90
CA TYR A 17 -14.98 0.11 -3.30
C TYR A 17 -14.16 -1.15 -3.60
N LEU A 18 -13.10 -1.41 -2.84
CA LEU A 18 -12.24 -2.58 -3.04
C LEU A 18 -13.00 -3.90 -2.90
N SER A 19 -13.93 -3.97 -1.95
CA SER A 19 -14.75 -5.16 -1.70
C SER A 19 -15.95 -5.29 -2.64
N ARG A 20 -16.09 -4.41 -3.64
CA ARG A 20 -17.25 -4.33 -4.55
C ARG A 20 -18.61 -4.12 -3.85
N ARG A 21 -18.59 -3.62 -2.61
CA ARG A 21 -19.76 -3.23 -1.79
C ARG A 21 -20.11 -1.75 -1.91
N ILE A 22 -19.46 -1.00 -2.80
CA ILE A 22 -19.74 0.44 -2.97
C ILE A 22 -21.19 0.73 -3.37
N ARG A 23 -21.88 -0.26 -3.96
CA ARG A 23 -23.31 -0.19 -4.29
C ARG A 23 -24.20 -0.19 -3.05
N ASP A 24 -23.70 -0.70 -1.91
CA ASP A 24 -24.40 -0.74 -0.63
C ASP A 24 -24.20 0.58 0.15
N VAL A 25 -23.40 1.50 -0.39
CA VAL A 25 -23.19 2.82 0.18
C VAL A 25 -24.25 3.77 -0.36
N LEU A 26 -25.10 4.27 0.53
CA LEU A 26 -26.08 5.27 0.18
C LEU A 26 -25.44 6.66 0.26
N PRO A 27 -25.41 7.44 -0.85
CA PRO A 27 -25.07 8.85 -0.76
C PRO A 27 -26.16 9.52 0.09
N VAL A 28 -25.73 10.16 1.16
CA VAL A 28 -26.62 11.02 1.93
C VAL A 28 -26.22 12.43 1.58
N GLU A 29 -27.14 13.17 0.96
CA GLU A 29 -27.00 14.62 0.89
C GLU A 29 -27.04 15.13 2.32
N GLY A 30 -25.84 15.37 2.88
CA GLY A 30 -25.74 16.07 4.14
C GLY A 30 -26.35 17.45 3.95
N VAL A 31 -27.20 17.87 4.88
CA VAL A 31 -27.45 19.30 5.05
C VAL A 31 -26.07 19.90 5.28
N PRO A 32 -25.58 20.82 4.41
CA PRO A 32 -24.32 21.47 4.66
C PRO A 32 -24.37 22.02 6.09
N PRO A 33 -23.35 21.80 6.93
CA PRO A 33 -23.35 22.41 8.25
C PRO A 33 -23.68 23.89 8.06
N PRO A 34 -24.54 24.48 8.92
CA PRO A 34 -24.92 25.88 8.76
C PRO A 34 -23.65 26.67 8.55
N ARG A 35 -23.57 27.41 7.44
CA ARG A 35 -22.47 28.34 7.20
C ARG A 35 -22.53 29.33 8.34
N ASP A 36 -21.78 29.10 9.38
CA ASP A 36 -21.76 29.86 10.63
C ASP A 36 -21.13 31.25 10.44
N GLY A 37 -21.11 31.76 9.19
CA GLY A 37 -20.43 32.98 8.78
C GLY A 37 -18.92 32.91 8.96
N LYS A 38 -18.40 31.83 9.55
CA LYS A 38 -16.99 31.65 9.82
C LYS A 38 -16.29 31.35 8.50
N ARG A 39 -15.67 32.38 7.96
CA ARG A 39 -14.70 32.25 6.87
C ARG A 39 -13.60 31.27 7.29
N ILE A 40 -12.92 30.64 6.33
CA ILE A 40 -11.78 29.75 6.58
C ILE A 40 -10.79 30.39 7.57
N GLU A 41 -10.61 31.70 7.44
CA GLU A 41 -9.75 32.57 8.23
C GLU A 41 -10.15 32.72 9.71
N SER A 42 -11.38 32.34 10.08
CA SER A 42 -11.93 32.51 11.44
C SER A 42 -12.03 31.21 12.23
N LEU A 43 -11.55 30.10 11.66
CA LEU A 43 -11.41 28.84 12.38
C LEU A 43 -10.11 28.90 13.19
N PRO A 44 -10.17 28.84 14.54
CA PRO A 44 -9.00 28.94 15.40
C PRO A 44 -8.01 27.78 15.19
N GLU A 45 -8.42 26.70 14.53
CA GLU A 45 -7.64 25.49 14.26
C GLU A 45 -7.04 25.43 12.83
N ARG A 46 -7.07 26.55 12.07
CA ARG A 46 -6.62 26.61 10.66
C ARG A 46 -5.42 27.52 10.37
N GLY A 47 -4.58 27.81 11.36
CA GLY A 47 -3.19 28.10 11.05
C GLY A 47 -2.50 26.80 10.61
N ILE A 48 -1.72 26.82 9.52
CA ILE A 48 -0.64 25.81 9.36
C ILE A 48 0.20 25.72 10.65
N ASP A 49 0.19 26.79 11.45
CA ASP A 49 0.72 26.92 12.81
C ASP A 49 0.43 25.75 13.78
N PHE A 50 -0.63 24.95 13.59
CA PHE A 50 -0.89 23.76 14.43
C PHE A 50 -0.14 22.52 13.96
N TYR A 51 0.27 22.52 12.69
CA TYR A 51 1.07 21.46 12.09
C TYR A 51 2.51 21.93 12.04
N ALA A 52 3.26 21.57 13.08
CA ALA A 52 4.70 21.81 13.10
C ALA A 52 5.41 21.20 11.88
N ASN A 53 4.83 20.18 11.24
CA ASN A 53 5.33 19.59 10.01
C ASN A 53 4.16 19.09 9.14
N LEU A 54 4.23 19.30 7.83
CA LEU A 54 3.26 18.85 6.84
C LEU A 54 3.98 18.19 5.66
N ALA A 55 3.44 17.08 5.15
CA ALA A 55 3.94 16.42 3.94
C ALA A 55 2.77 16.05 3.03
N PHE A 56 2.84 16.40 1.75
CA PHE A 56 1.86 16.02 0.74
C PHE A 56 2.55 15.40 -0.48
N SER A 57 2.02 14.28 -0.95
CA SER A 57 2.59 13.60 -2.11
C SER A 57 2.25 14.37 -3.38
N THR A 58 3.22 14.58 -4.26
CA THR A 58 3.02 15.22 -5.57
C THR A 58 2.55 14.25 -6.63
N ARG A 59 2.43 12.96 -6.31
CA ARG A 59 2.02 11.91 -7.24
C ARG A 59 0.83 11.12 -6.68
N SER A 60 -0.17 10.90 -7.52
CA SER A 60 -1.35 10.08 -7.23
C SER A 60 -1.32 8.71 -7.93
N ASP A 61 -0.31 8.44 -8.75
CA ASP A 61 -0.19 7.25 -9.61
C ASP A 61 0.68 6.14 -9.00
N LEU A 62 0.89 6.17 -7.68
CA LEU A 62 1.66 5.16 -6.94
C LEU A 62 1.20 3.71 -7.22
N ALA A 63 -0.08 3.52 -7.54
CA ALA A 63 -0.65 2.23 -7.88
C ALA A 63 -0.18 1.65 -9.23
N HIS A 64 0.45 2.45 -10.10
CA HIS A 64 0.86 2.05 -11.45
C HIS A 64 2.36 1.79 -11.61
N LEU A 65 3.12 1.87 -10.52
CA LEU A 65 4.57 1.67 -10.56
C LEU A 65 4.92 0.21 -10.86
N GLN A 66 5.81 0.02 -11.83
CA GLN A 66 6.32 -1.31 -12.22
C GLN A 66 7.33 -1.88 -11.22
N ALA A 67 7.91 -1.04 -10.37
CA ALA A 67 8.84 -1.43 -9.32
C ALA A 67 8.48 -0.73 -8.00
N PRO A 68 8.66 -1.42 -6.84
CA PRO A 68 8.43 -0.83 -5.54
C PRO A 68 9.38 0.35 -5.30
N LEU A 69 8.80 1.46 -4.85
CA LEU A 69 9.58 2.58 -4.35
C LEU A 69 10.30 2.20 -3.06
N THR A 70 11.57 2.57 -2.97
CA THR A 70 12.27 2.56 -1.69
C THR A 70 11.68 3.65 -0.78
N MET A 71 11.99 3.57 0.52
CA MET A 71 11.64 4.66 1.45
C MET A 71 12.22 6.00 1.00
N THR A 72 13.45 6.02 0.49
CA THR A 72 14.09 7.22 -0.06
C THR A 72 13.35 7.77 -1.28
N ASP A 73 12.89 6.91 -2.18
CA ASP A 73 12.11 7.37 -3.35
C ASP A 73 10.79 7.98 -2.91
N ARG A 74 10.10 7.36 -1.95
CA ARG A 74 8.87 7.93 -1.36
C ARG A 74 9.15 9.27 -0.73
N GLU A 75 10.23 9.39 0.04
CA GLU A 75 10.61 10.63 0.70
C GLU A 75 10.77 11.80 -0.27
N ARG A 76 11.29 11.53 -1.48
CA ARG A 76 11.44 12.51 -2.57
C ARG A 76 10.13 12.91 -3.25
N MET A 77 9.06 12.13 -3.07
CA MET A 77 7.75 12.38 -3.68
C MET A 77 6.85 13.27 -2.83
N PHE A 78 7.28 13.62 -1.61
CA PHE A 78 6.56 14.55 -0.77
C PHE A 78 7.17 15.93 -0.89
N VAL A 79 6.33 16.93 -1.14
CA VAL A 79 6.67 18.30 -0.76
C VAL A 79 6.40 18.42 0.74
N ARG A 80 7.40 18.95 1.44
CA ARG A 80 7.37 19.10 2.88
C ARG A 80 7.36 20.57 3.25
N TYR A 81 6.62 20.85 4.30
CA TYR A 81 6.69 22.10 5.03
C TYR A 81 7.05 21.74 6.47
N ASP A 82 8.26 22.15 6.88
CA ASP A 82 8.72 22.01 8.26
C ASP A 82 8.68 23.41 8.89
N ASP A 83 7.86 23.57 9.92
CA ASP A 83 7.80 24.81 10.68
C ASP A 83 9.04 24.92 11.56
N PRO A 84 9.82 26.01 11.52
CA PRO A 84 11.01 26.18 12.36
C PRO A 84 10.72 26.17 13.87
N ARG A 85 9.46 26.37 14.29
CA ARG A 85 9.01 26.19 15.68
C ARG A 85 8.88 24.71 16.05
N GLY A 86 8.64 23.86 15.06
CA GLY A 86 8.71 22.41 15.18
C GLY A 86 10.16 21.97 15.30
N GLY A 87 10.49 21.21 16.35
CA GLY A 87 11.80 20.56 16.41
C GLY A 87 12.03 19.71 15.15
N ASN A 88 13.29 19.57 14.73
CA ASN A 88 13.67 18.84 13.51
C ASN A 88 12.86 17.54 13.32
N PHE A 89 12.11 17.47 12.22
CA PHE A 89 11.34 16.29 11.84
C PHE A 89 12.29 15.14 11.53
N LYS A 90 12.63 14.34 12.55
CA LYS A 90 13.77 13.44 12.41
C LYS A 90 13.54 12.25 11.48
N HIS A 91 12.32 11.75 11.24
CA HIS A 91 12.01 10.74 10.22
C HIS A 91 10.49 10.52 10.09
N MET A 92 10.02 9.90 8.99
CA MET A 92 8.66 9.36 8.82
C MET A 92 8.36 8.20 9.79
N LYS A 93 8.47 8.40 11.11
CA LYS A 93 8.04 7.40 12.10
C LYS A 93 6.55 7.06 11.99
N PHE A 94 5.74 7.95 11.38
CA PHE A 94 4.33 7.67 11.09
C PHE A 94 4.13 6.46 10.17
N ALA A 95 4.95 6.30 9.14
CA ALA A 95 4.85 5.17 8.22
C ALA A 95 5.21 3.83 8.88
N LEU A 96 6.02 3.84 9.94
CA LEU A 96 6.50 2.63 10.63
C LEU A 96 5.75 2.33 11.95
N ALA A 97 5.01 3.29 12.51
CA ALA A 97 4.39 3.16 13.83
C ALA A 97 2.86 3.34 13.85
N THR A 98 2.25 3.68 12.72
CA THR A 98 0.78 3.80 12.65
C THR A 98 0.10 2.44 12.79
N ARG A 99 -0.92 2.37 13.65
CA ARG A 99 -1.84 1.22 13.76
C ARG A 99 -3.13 1.44 12.96
N ARG A 100 -3.24 2.55 12.23
CA ARG A 100 -4.45 2.90 11.47
C ARG A 100 -4.43 2.13 10.15
N ILE A 101 -5.45 1.32 9.91
CA ILE A 101 -5.62 0.57 8.67
C ILE A 101 -5.61 1.47 7.43
N ALA A 102 -6.06 2.72 7.59
CA ALA A 102 -6.06 3.76 6.56
C ALA A 102 -4.66 4.17 6.06
N ASP A 103 -3.64 3.98 6.88
CA ASP A 103 -2.25 4.24 6.50
C ASP A 103 -1.59 2.99 5.86
N LEU A 104 -2.27 1.83 5.89
CA LEU A 104 -1.86 0.58 5.24
C LEU A 104 -2.37 0.54 3.79
N TYR A 105 -1.94 1.50 2.98
CA TYR A 105 -2.37 1.56 1.58
C TYR A 105 -1.97 0.27 0.82
N PRO A 106 -2.91 -0.43 0.17
CA PRO A 106 -2.61 -1.67 -0.56
C PRO A 106 -1.62 -1.47 -1.72
N ALA A 107 -1.64 -0.30 -2.37
CA ALA A 107 -0.69 0.04 -3.44
C ALA A 107 0.78 0.08 -2.98
N VAL A 108 1.02 0.02 -1.67
CA VAL A 108 2.32 0.18 -1.01
C VAL A 108 2.92 -1.19 -0.66
N ALA A 109 2.12 -2.26 -0.76
CA ALA A 109 2.44 -3.67 -0.48
C ALA A 109 3.11 -4.41 -1.65
N GLN A 110 3.88 -3.70 -2.47
CA GLN A 110 4.52 -4.28 -3.64
C GLN A 110 5.67 -5.20 -3.23
N VAL A 111 5.68 -6.40 -3.80
CA VAL A 111 6.78 -7.35 -3.70
C VAL A 111 7.74 -7.11 -4.86
N ASP A 112 9.01 -6.91 -4.53
CA ASP A 112 10.12 -7.08 -5.46
C ASP A 112 10.51 -8.56 -5.48
N ALA A 113 10.75 -9.10 -6.66
CA ALA A 113 11.20 -10.48 -6.83
C ALA A 113 12.43 -10.52 -7.73
N GLN A 114 13.51 -11.10 -7.21
CA GLN A 114 14.80 -11.16 -7.87
C GLN A 114 15.24 -12.61 -8.05
N ILE A 115 15.78 -12.93 -9.23
CA ILE A 115 16.38 -14.24 -9.48
C ILE A 115 17.76 -14.25 -8.81
N GLU A 116 17.94 -15.10 -7.81
CA GLU A 116 19.22 -15.27 -7.10
C GLU A 116 20.13 -16.25 -7.85
N LYS A 117 19.59 -17.42 -8.24
CA LYS A 117 20.34 -18.49 -8.91
C LYS A 117 19.44 -19.29 -9.83
N ILE A 118 20.01 -19.83 -10.90
CA ILE A 118 19.40 -20.87 -11.74
C ILE A 118 20.30 -22.11 -11.66
N ASP A 119 19.70 -23.27 -11.36
CA ASP A 119 20.38 -24.56 -11.22
C ASP A 119 19.56 -25.66 -11.91
N GLY A 120 19.94 -25.96 -13.16
CA GLY A 120 19.20 -26.90 -14.01
C GLY A 120 17.76 -26.44 -14.26
N GLU A 121 16.78 -27.18 -13.71
CA GLU A 121 15.36 -26.83 -13.79
C GLU A 121 14.89 -25.99 -12.62
N THR A 122 15.75 -25.65 -11.66
CA THR A 122 15.36 -24.93 -10.45
C THR A 122 15.81 -23.49 -10.53
N VAL A 123 14.88 -22.56 -10.31
CA VAL A 123 15.15 -21.13 -10.15
C VAL A 123 14.96 -20.76 -8.68
N LEU A 124 15.99 -20.22 -8.05
CA LEU A 124 15.89 -19.65 -6.72
C LEU A 124 15.52 -18.17 -6.84
N VAL A 125 14.38 -17.80 -6.25
CA VAL A 125 13.85 -16.44 -6.29
C VAL A 125 13.81 -15.88 -4.87
N ASP A 126 14.38 -14.68 -4.70
CA ASP A 126 14.35 -13.89 -3.47
C ASP A 126 13.26 -12.82 -3.58
N PHE A 127 12.45 -12.70 -2.54
CA PHE A 127 11.36 -11.74 -2.40
C PHE A 127 11.73 -10.72 -1.34
N SER A 128 11.48 -9.47 -1.68
CA SER A 128 11.67 -8.36 -0.75
C SER A 128 10.48 -7.42 -0.85
N THR A 129 10.05 -6.88 0.29
CA THR A 129 9.22 -5.69 0.27
C THR A 129 10.09 -4.43 0.26
N ARG A 130 11.42 -4.48 0.42
CA ARG A 130 12.31 -3.31 0.52
C ARG A 130 11.83 -2.24 1.52
N GLY A 131 11.10 -2.64 2.55
CA GLY A 131 10.47 -1.72 3.52
C GLY A 131 9.28 -0.95 2.94
N SER A 132 8.78 -1.36 1.77
CA SER A 132 7.57 -0.84 1.14
C SER A 132 6.36 -1.16 2.00
N LEU A 133 6.31 -2.35 2.63
CA LEU A 133 5.15 -2.82 3.37
C LEU A 133 5.27 -2.57 4.89
N PRO A 134 4.57 -1.58 5.45
CA PRO A 134 4.45 -1.46 6.90
C PRO A 134 3.70 -2.66 7.48
N HIS A 135 4.16 -3.15 8.63
CA HIS A 135 3.59 -4.31 9.33
C HIS A 135 3.53 -5.57 8.46
N PHE A 136 4.60 -5.88 7.72
CA PHE A 136 4.71 -7.14 6.98
C PHE A 136 4.44 -8.36 7.89
N LEU A 137 3.64 -9.30 7.39
CA LEU A 137 3.34 -10.56 8.07
C LEU A 137 3.92 -11.75 7.33
N ALA A 138 3.61 -11.90 6.04
CA ALA A 138 4.03 -13.07 5.26
C ALA A 138 4.04 -12.79 3.76
N TYR A 139 4.81 -13.58 3.02
CA TYR A 139 4.63 -13.76 1.58
C TYR A 139 3.67 -14.90 1.32
N GLN A 140 2.97 -14.82 0.20
CA GLN A 140 2.24 -15.93 -0.39
C GLN A 140 2.60 -16.05 -1.86
N VAL A 141 2.72 -17.29 -2.33
CA VAL A 141 3.03 -17.62 -3.72
C VAL A 141 2.04 -18.63 -4.28
N ARG A 142 1.87 -18.61 -5.60
CA ARG A 142 1.28 -19.71 -6.36
C ARG A 142 2.06 -19.93 -7.65
N LEU A 143 2.08 -21.17 -8.10
CA LEU A 143 2.70 -21.58 -9.35
C LEU A 143 1.61 -21.92 -10.35
N ASP A 144 1.74 -21.43 -11.59
CA ASP A 144 0.87 -21.75 -12.71
C ASP A 144 -0.62 -21.60 -12.39
N ARG A 145 -0.97 -20.51 -11.70
CA ARG A 145 -2.34 -20.19 -11.22
C ARG A 145 -2.94 -21.20 -10.24
N GLY A 146 -2.11 -22.01 -9.59
CA GLY A 146 -2.51 -22.95 -8.55
C GLY A 146 -2.98 -22.27 -7.26
N ALA A 147 -3.01 -23.04 -6.17
CA ALA A 147 -3.40 -22.53 -4.87
C ALA A 147 -2.33 -21.60 -4.27
N TRP A 148 -2.77 -20.53 -3.61
CA TRP A 148 -1.89 -19.69 -2.80
C TRP A 148 -1.40 -20.46 -1.59
N ARG A 149 -0.09 -20.43 -1.34
CA ARG A 149 0.55 -20.96 -0.14
C ARG A 149 1.45 -19.91 0.48
N ARG A 150 1.55 -19.89 1.81
CA ARG A 150 2.53 -19.05 2.50
C ARG A 150 3.95 -19.53 2.18
N CYS A 151 4.88 -18.59 2.12
CA CYS A 151 6.30 -18.87 1.94
C CYS A 151 7.16 -17.88 2.72
N GLY A 152 8.45 -18.23 2.84
CA GLY A 152 9.48 -17.30 3.32
C GLY A 152 9.87 -16.28 2.23
N PRO A 153 10.93 -15.49 2.48
CA PRO A 153 11.47 -14.55 1.49
C PRO A 153 12.17 -15.25 0.33
N ARG A 154 12.38 -16.57 0.38
CA ARG A 154 12.97 -17.34 -0.72
C ARG A 154 12.09 -18.49 -1.12
N VAL A 155 11.99 -18.72 -2.42
CA VAL A 155 11.28 -19.84 -3.01
C VAL A 155 12.13 -20.48 -4.08
N GLU A 156 12.28 -21.79 -3.96
CA GLU A 156 12.73 -22.65 -5.06
C GLU A 156 11.54 -22.91 -5.99
N TRP A 157 11.74 -22.63 -7.26
CA TRP A 157 10.75 -22.76 -8.32
C TRP A 157 11.26 -23.71 -9.38
N ALA A 158 10.66 -24.89 -9.47
CA ALA A 158 10.89 -25.81 -10.57
C ALA A 158 10.26 -25.28 -11.86
N VAL A 159 11.06 -25.18 -12.91
CA VAL A 159 10.72 -24.72 -14.25
C VAL A 159 11.13 -25.81 -15.26
N PRO A 160 10.29 -26.85 -15.43
CA PRO A 160 10.45 -27.81 -16.52
C PRO A 160 10.44 -27.15 -17.90
N ALA A 161 10.63 -27.96 -18.95
CA ALA A 161 10.44 -27.49 -20.32
C ALA A 161 9.01 -26.97 -20.53
N GLY A 162 8.88 -25.76 -21.07
CA GLY A 162 7.60 -25.09 -21.25
C GLY A 162 7.60 -23.65 -20.74
N VAL A 163 6.38 -23.12 -20.54
CA VAL A 163 6.14 -21.78 -20.01
C VAL A 163 5.53 -21.91 -18.62
N HIS A 164 6.15 -21.26 -17.64
CA HIS A 164 5.71 -21.30 -16.25
C HIS A 164 5.54 -19.87 -15.70
N LEU A 165 4.65 -19.74 -14.72
CA LEU A 165 4.32 -18.51 -14.03
C LEU A 165 4.46 -18.70 -12.51
N LEU A 166 5.33 -17.90 -11.90
CA LEU A 166 5.39 -17.72 -10.45
C LEU A 166 4.67 -16.40 -10.11
N GLU A 167 3.64 -16.48 -9.28
CA GLU A 167 2.96 -15.29 -8.75
C GLU A 167 3.25 -15.16 -7.26
N VAL A 168 3.50 -13.94 -6.81
CA VAL A 168 3.79 -13.60 -5.40
C VAL A 168 3.00 -12.37 -4.96
N SER A 169 2.60 -12.36 -3.69
CA SER A 169 2.01 -11.20 -3.02
C SER A 169 2.47 -11.18 -1.56
N ALA A 170 2.48 -10.00 -0.93
CA ALA A 170 2.72 -9.86 0.50
C ALA A 170 1.41 -9.61 1.25
N VAL A 171 1.36 -10.08 2.49
CA VAL A 171 0.25 -9.91 3.41
C VAL A 171 0.76 -9.12 4.61
N ASN A 172 0.01 -8.10 5.04
CA ASN A 172 0.33 -7.36 6.25
C ASN A 172 -0.29 -7.99 7.50
N ALA A 173 0.05 -7.47 8.68
CA ALA A 173 -0.41 -7.97 9.98
C ALA A 173 -1.93 -7.84 10.18
N ALA A 174 -2.62 -7.00 9.39
CA ALA A 174 -4.07 -6.88 9.38
C ALA A 174 -4.75 -7.86 8.40
N GLY A 175 -3.99 -8.72 7.72
CA GLY A 175 -4.50 -9.70 6.76
C GLY A 175 -4.82 -9.12 5.38
N VAL A 176 -4.48 -7.86 5.12
CA VAL A 176 -4.66 -7.23 3.81
C VAL A 176 -3.61 -7.76 2.84
N VAL A 177 -4.07 -8.24 1.69
CA VAL A 177 -3.25 -8.79 0.61
C VAL A 177 -2.84 -7.68 -0.35
N GLY A 178 -1.55 -7.60 -0.65
CA GLY A 178 -0.99 -6.65 -1.60
C GLY A 178 -1.19 -7.05 -3.08
N PRO A 179 -0.82 -6.17 -4.02
CA PRO A 179 -0.81 -6.47 -5.45
C PRO A 179 -0.02 -7.75 -5.76
N VAL A 180 -0.43 -8.45 -6.82
CA VAL A 180 0.24 -9.65 -7.30
C VAL A 180 1.34 -9.25 -8.27
N PHE A 181 2.56 -9.72 -8.00
CA PHE A 181 3.68 -9.68 -8.93
C PHE A 181 3.83 -11.04 -9.62
N GLY A 182 4.11 -11.05 -10.92
CA GLY A 182 4.22 -12.26 -11.73
C GLY A 182 5.57 -12.35 -12.45
N LEU A 183 6.28 -13.45 -12.25
CA LEU A 183 7.49 -13.82 -12.99
C LEU A 183 7.15 -14.92 -13.98
N ARG A 184 7.41 -14.67 -15.27
CA ARG A 184 7.24 -15.66 -16.33
C ARG A 184 8.60 -16.23 -16.70
N ALA A 185 8.71 -17.56 -16.69
CA ALA A 185 9.88 -18.28 -17.16
C ALA A 185 9.50 -19.12 -18.38
N THR A 186 10.44 -19.23 -19.31
CA THR A 186 10.31 -20.10 -20.48
C THR A 186 11.59 -20.92 -20.57
N ARG A 187 11.46 -22.24 -20.62
CA ARG A 187 12.60 -23.14 -20.84
C ARG A 187 12.37 -23.97 -22.08
N SER A 188 13.31 -23.87 -23.03
CA SER A 188 13.34 -24.73 -24.21
C SER A 188 13.76 -26.15 -23.81
N SER A 189 13.25 -27.14 -24.53
CA SER A 189 13.64 -28.55 -24.42
C SER A 189 15.11 -28.77 -24.76
#